data_AF-A0A350PIM6-F1
#
_entry.id   AF-A0A350PIM6-F1
#
_cell.length_a   1.000
_cell.length_b   1.000
_cell.length_c   1.000
_cell.angle_alpha   90.00
_cell.angle_beta   90.00
_cell.angle_gamma   90.00
#
_symmetry.space_group_name_H-M   'P 1'
#
loop_
_entity.id
_entity.type
_entity.pdbx_description
1 polymer ?
#
loop_
_entity_poly.entity_id
_entity_poly.type
_entity_poly.pdbx_seq_one_letter_code
_entity_poly.pdbx_strand_id
1 'polypeptide(L)'
;MYLLWRGLAKYMIMRKKRYLFGCCSITSQNPAEGHAVYSYLKEHGFMHNEYFIDATKEYHCTKDSEVDFADEVKIPQLFRLYLDIGCKVCSTPAIDRQFKTIDFLILLDLETISDQTKALFLK
;
A
#
# COMPACT_ATOMS: atom_id res chain seq x y z
N MET A 1 -20.07 -1.97 -0.78
CA MET A 1 -18.65 -1.60 -0.99
C MET A 1 -18.20 -1.64 -2.46
N TYR A 2 -18.76 -2.52 -3.31
CA TYR A 2 -18.36 -2.61 -4.73
C TYR A 2 -18.74 -1.42 -5.63
N LEU A 3 -19.74 -0.60 -5.26
CA LEU A 3 -20.19 0.50 -6.12
C LEU A 3 -19.12 1.59 -6.32
N LEU A 4 -18.39 1.97 -5.26
CA LEU A 4 -17.30 2.93 -5.37
C LEU A 4 -16.22 2.42 -6.32
N TRP A 5 -15.79 1.17 -6.11
CA TRP A 5 -14.75 0.54 -6.92
C TRP A 5 -15.16 0.36 -8.38
N ARG A 6 -16.41 -0.07 -8.65
CA ARG A 6 -16.95 -0.14 -10.02
C ARG A 6 -17.03 1.25 -10.65
N GLY A 7 -17.43 2.27 -9.90
CA GLY A 7 -17.44 3.65 -10.36
C GLY A 7 -16.04 4.14 -10.74
N LEU A 8 -15.05 3.87 -9.89
CA LEU A 8 -13.65 4.23 -10.13
C LEU A 8 -13.09 3.48 -11.33
N ALA A 9 -13.31 2.17 -11.43
CA ALA A 9 -12.88 1.37 -12.55
C ALA A 9 -13.49 1.83 -13.88
N LYS A 10 -14.80 2.14 -13.89
CA LYS A 10 -15.48 2.72 -15.06
C LYS A 10 -14.91 4.08 -15.43
N TYR A 11 -14.61 4.93 -14.44
CA TYR A 11 -13.97 6.22 -14.66
C TYR A 11 -12.59 6.07 -15.29
N MET A 12 -11.77 5.15 -14.76
CA MET A 12 -10.42 4.85 -15.26
C MET A 12 -10.47 4.40 -16.72
N ILE A 13 -11.36 3.46 -17.08
CA ILE A 13 -11.54 3.00 -18.46
C ILE A 13 -11.97 4.15 -19.37
N MET A 14 -13.03 4.88 -18.97
CA MET A 14 -13.59 5.98 -19.76
C MET A 14 -12.56 7.07 -20.04
N ARG A 15 -11.65 7.32 -19.09
CA ARG A 15 -10.59 8.34 -19.20
C ARG A 15 -9.26 7.77 -19.67
N LYS A 16 -9.21 6.51 -20.11
CA LYS A 16 -8.03 5.79 -20.59
C LYS A 16 -6.85 5.93 -19.63
N LYS A 17 -7.11 5.75 -18.33
CA LYS A 17 -6.10 5.81 -17.27
C LYS A 17 -5.64 4.40 -16.94
N ARG A 18 -4.32 4.25 -16.85
CA ARG A 18 -3.65 2.98 -16.53
C ARG A 18 -3.41 2.79 -15.04
N TYR A 19 -3.01 3.87 -14.36
CA TYR A 19 -2.58 3.80 -12.97
C TYR A 19 -3.55 4.50 -12.03
N LEU A 20 -3.89 3.80 -10.94
CA LEU A 20 -4.53 4.37 -9.77
C LEU A 20 -3.53 4.28 -8.61
N PHE A 21 -3.37 5.35 -7.84
CA PHE A 21 -2.48 5.36 -6.68
C PHE A 21 -3.17 5.95 -5.46
N GLY A 22 -2.63 5.65 -4.28
CA GLY A 22 -3.14 6.14 -3.01
C GLY A 22 -2.22 5.73 -1.87
N CYS A 23 -2.73 5.85 -0.65
CA CYS A 23 -2.01 5.50 0.56
C CYS A 23 -2.72 4.36 1.30
N CYS A 24 -1.95 3.41 1.81
CA CYS A 24 -2.36 2.49 2.84
C CYS A 24 -1.66 2.82 4.14
N SER A 25 -2.34 2.63 5.26
CA SER A 25 -1.82 3.02 6.56
C SER A 25 -1.98 1.88 7.57
N ILE A 26 -1.01 1.77 8.47
CA ILE A 26 -1.16 1.06 9.74
C ILE A 26 -1.31 2.08 10.86
N THR A 27 -2.11 1.78 11.88
CA THR A 27 -2.30 2.65 13.04
C THR A 27 -1.17 2.43 14.04
N SER A 28 -0.01 3.04 13.77
CA SER A 28 1.18 2.95 14.60
C SER A 28 1.98 4.25 14.57
N GLN A 29 2.81 4.43 15.59
CA GLN A 29 3.85 5.45 15.67
C GLN A 29 5.22 4.82 16.00
N ASN A 30 5.33 3.49 15.93
CA ASN A 30 6.56 2.76 16.18
C ASN A 30 7.32 2.55 14.86
N PRO A 31 8.46 3.22 14.63
CA PRO A 31 9.24 3.05 13.41
C PRO A 31 9.64 1.59 13.14
N ALA A 32 9.90 0.81 14.19
CA ALA A 32 10.26 -0.61 14.05
C ALA A 32 9.11 -1.43 13.46
N GLU A 33 7.85 -1.13 13.83
CA GLU A 33 6.67 -1.79 13.25
C GLU A 33 6.51 -1.42 11.77
N GLY A 34 6.73 -0.16 11.42
CA GLY A 34 6.71 0.29 10.02
C GLY A 34 7.73 -0.46 9.16
N HIS A 35 8.94 -0.64 9.66
CA HIS A 35 9.99 -1.43 9.01
C HIS A 35 9.65 -2.92 8.94
N ALA A 36 9.07 -3.49 9.98
CA ALA A 36 8.65 -4.89 9.98
C ALA A 36 7.56 -5.17 8.94
N VAL A 37 6.56 -4.28 8.86
CA VAL A 37 5.52 -4.32 7.81
C VAL A 37 6.15 -4.18 6.42
N TYR A 38 7.08 -3.24 6.24
CA TYR A 38 7.79 -3.06 4.98
C TYR A 38 8.56 -4.32 4.55
N SER A 39 9.31 -4.95 5.46
CA SER A 39 10.02 -6.20 5.22
C SER A 39 9.06 -7.33 4.84
N TYR A 40 7.96 -7.49 5.58
CA TYR A 40 6.91 -8.45 5.26
C TYR A 40 6.37 -8.26 3.85
N LEU A 41 6.04 -7.02 3.46
CA LEU A 41 5.54 -6.68 2.13
C LEU A 41 6.55 -7.04 1.04
N LYS A 42 7.84 -6.79 1.30
CA LYS A 42 8.93 -7.15 0.39
C LYS A 42 9.07 -8.65 0.21
N GLU A 43 9.12 -9.41 1.29
CA GLU A 43 9.28 -10.88 1.28
C GLU A 43 8.11 -11.59 0.59
N HIS A 44 6.90 -11.03 0.70
CA HIS A 44 5.70 -11.60 0.09
C HIS A 44 5.43 -11.06 -1.33
N GLY A 45 6.37 -10.31 -1.91
CA GLY A 45 6.28 -9.83 -3.29
C GLY A 45 5.22 -8.75 -3.51
N PHE A 46 4.85 -8.00 -2.48
CA PHE A 46 3.88 -6.89 -2.57
C PHE A 46 4.53 -5.57 -3.01
N MET A 47 5.84 -5.53 -3.22
CA MET A 47 6.55 -4.34 -3.70
C MET A 47 6.40 -4.18 -5.21
N HIS A 48 6.36 -2.93 -5.66
CA HIS A 48 6.42 -2.58 -7.07
C HIS A 48 7.87 -2.67 -7.55
N ASN A 49 8.09 -3.22 -8.75
CA ASN A 49 9.44 -3.52 -9.23
C ASN A 49 10.12 -2.35 -9.96
N GLU A 50 9.35 -1.46 -10.60
CA GLU A 50 9.90 -0.35 -11.40
C GLU A 50 9.82 1.01 -10.69
N TYR A 51 8.65 1.37 -10.16
CA TYR A 51 8.46 2.61 -9.40
C TYR A 51 8.77 2.43 -7.92
N PHE A 52 9.56 3.35 -7.38
CA PHE A 52 9.85 3.44 -5.96
C PHE A 52 10.11 4.89 -5.54
N ILE A 53 9.55 5.32 -4.43
CA ILE A 53 9.68 6.67 -3.88
C ILE A 53 10.05 6.56 -2.40
N ASP A 54 11.14 7.20 -2.00
CA ASP A 54 11.46 7.29 -0.58
C ASP A 54 10.55 8.33 0.11
N ALA A 55 10.22 8.09 1.37
CA ALA A 55 9.55 9.07 2.21
C ALA A 55 10.38 10.36 2.27
N THR A 56 9.74 11.52 2.49
CA THR A 56 10.52 12.74 2.73
C THR A 56 11.14 12.70 4.13
N LYS A 57 12.23 13.44 4.35
CA LYS A 57 13.03 13.34 5.59
C LYS A 57 12.24 13.46 6.90
N GLU A 58 11.24 14.34 6.94
CA GLU A 58 10.33 14.50 8.11
C GLU A 58 9.46 13.26 8.36
N TYR A 59 9.14 12.57 7.27
CA TYR A 59 8.47 11.29 7.07
C TYR A 59 9.17 10.05 7.62
N HIS A 60 10.49 10.10 7.81
CA HIS A 60 11.26 8.87 7.96
C HIS A 60 10.92 8.14 9.25
N CYS A 61 10.70 6.83 9.13
CA CYS A 61 10.75 5.91 10.25
C CYS A 61 12.21 5.74 10.70
N THR A 62 12.76 6.68 11.47
CA THR A 62 14.10 6.56 12.03
C THR A 62 14.10 5.51 13.13
N LYS A 63 15.01 4.51 13.03
CA LYS A 63 15.26 3.58 14.13
C LYS A 63 16.06 4.33 15.20
N ASP A 64 15.45 4.61 16.34
CA ASP A 64 16.16 5.19 17.49
C ASP A 64 16.98 4.14 18.25
N SER A 65 16.71 2.84 18.02
CA SER A 65 17.42 1.71 18.62
C SER A 65 17.44 0.51 17.68
N GLU A 66 18.38 -0.43 17.88
CA GLU A 66 18.46 -1.71 17.14
C GLU A 66 17.36 -2.71 17.55
N VAL A 67 16.38 -2.29 18.36
CA VAL A 67 15.32 -3.19 18.82
C VAL A 67 14.40 -3.49 17.66
N ASP A 68 14.46 -4.73 17.18
CA ASP A 68 13.53 -5.23 16.19
C ASP A 68 12.12 -5.36 16.78
N PHE A 69 11.13 -5.17 15.92
CA PHE A 69 9.73 -5.35 16.29
C PHE A 69 9.49 -6.84 16.59
N ALA A 70 9.26 -7.16 17.87
CA ALA A 70 9.14 -8.54 18.35
C ALA A 70 7.74 -9.15 18.14
N ASP A 71 6.74 -8.32 17.86
CA ASP A 71 5.36 -8.75 17.66
C ASP A 71 5.10 -9.23 16.23
N GLU A 72 4.02 -9.97 16.05
CA GLU A 72 3.56 -10.40 14.73
C GLU A 72 3.12 -9.20 13.88
N VAL A 73 3.61 -9.15 12.65
CA VAL A 73 3.20 -8.15 11.65
C VAL A 73 1.72 -8.36 11.28
N LYS A 74 0.88 -7.37 11.57
CA LYS A 74 -0.55 -7.39 11.25
C LYS A 74 -0.87 -6.38 10.16
N ILE A 75 -1.22 -6.89 8.98
CA ILE A 75 -1.72 -6.05 7.88
C ILE A 75 -3.20 -5.75 8.10
N PRO A 76 -3.63 -4.47 8.17
CA PRO A 76 -5.04 -4.11 8.30
C PRO A 76 -5.88 -4.68 7.16
N GLN A 77 -7.13 -5.07 7.45
CA GLN A 77 -8.02 -5.73 6.49
C GLN A 77 -8.19 -4.93 5.19
N LEU A 78 -8.29 -3.60 5.29
CA LEU A 78 -8.43 -2.73 4.13
C LEU A 78 -7.16 -2.71 3.26
N PHE A 79 -5.98 -2.67 3.90
CA PHE A 79 -4.72 -2.77 3.19
C PHE A 79 -4.62 -4.14 2.49
N ARG A 80 -4.97 -5.23 3.19
CA ARG A 80 -4.97 -6.57 2.60
C ARG A 80 -5.87 -6.65 1.37
N LEU A 81 -7.08 -6.09 1.44
CA LEU A 81 -8.00 -6.03 0.30
C LEU A 81 -7.35 -5.36 -0.92
N TYR A 82 -6.60 -4.27 -0.74
CA TYR A 82 -5.95 -3.58 -1.86
C TYR A 82 -4.81 -4.41 -2.45
N LEU A 83 -4.04 -5.11 -1.60
CA LEU A 83 -3.03 -6.05 -2.06
C LEU A 83 -3.65 -7.20 -2.86
N ASP A 84 -4.77 -7.75 -2.39
CA ASP A 84 -5.50 -8.84 -3.06
C ASP A 84 -6.10 -8.39 -4.42
N ILE A 85 -6.46 -7.11 -4.55
CA ILE A 85 -6.90 -6.50 -5.82
C ILE A 85 -5.73 -6.39 -6.82
N GLY A 86 -4.49 -6.39 -6.34
CA GLY A 86 -3.27 -6.30 -7.15
C GLY A 86 -2.50 -5.00 -6.98
N CYS A 87 -2.83 -4.17 -5.98
CA CYS A 87 -2.00 -3.03 -5.64
C CYS A 87 -0.61 -3.49 -5.18
N LYS A 88 0.41 -2.71 -5.53
CA LYS A 88 1.79 -2.89 -5.09
C LYS A 88 2.25 -1.68 -4.31
N VAL A 89 3.06 -1.88 -3.28
CA VAL A 89 3.67 -0.82 -2.48
C VAL A 89 4.90 -0.31 -3.21
N CYS A 90 5.02 1.01 -3.34
CA CYS A 90 6.10 1.68 -4.06
C CYS A 90 6.79 2.76 -3.23
N SER A 91 6.78 2.65 -1.89
CA SER A 91 7.55 3.53 -1.03
C SER A 91 8.18 2.83 0.17
N THR A 92 9.12 3.51 0.82
CA THR A 92 9.46 3.27 2.22
C THR A 92 8.28 3.63 3.14
N PRO A 93 8.24 3.11 4.39
CA PRO A 93 7.23 3.53 5.36
C PRO A 93 7.42 5.00 5.76
N ALA A 94 6.33 5.75 5.80
CA ALA A 94 6.29 7.16 6.20
C ALA A 94 5.50 7.34 7.51
N ILE A 95 6.10 7.83 8.58
CA ILE A 95 5.42 8.03 9.86
C ILE A 95 4.67 9.37 9.92
N ASP A 96 3.35 9.32 9.78
CA ASP A 96 2.48 10.48 9.92
C ASP A 96 2.08 10.68 11.39
N ARG A 97 2.66 11.70 12.02
CA ARG A 97 2.42 12.05 13.43
C ARG A 97 1.09 12.74 13.66
N GLN A 98 0.55 13.40 12.65
CA GLN A 98 -0.73 14.10 12.74
C GLN A 98 -1.89 13.09 12.76
N PHE A 99 -1.83 12.09 11.89
CA PHE A 99 -2.84 11.04 11.79
C PHE A 99 -2.56 9.82 12.68
N LYS A 100 -1.37 9.78 13.31
CA LYS A 100 -0.89 8.68 14.16
C LYS A 100 -0.82 7.36 13.39
N THR A 101 -0.31 7.42 12.16
CA THR A 101 -0.18 6.28 11.25
C THR A 101 1.23 6.12 10.74
N ILE A 102 1.50 4.94 10.17
CA ILE A 102 2.62 4.72 9.25
C ILE A 102 2.03 4.35 7.90
N ASP A 103 2.42 5.12 6.90
CA ASP A 103 1.81 5.22 5.58
C ASP A 103 2.72 4.59 4.51
N PHE A 104 2.09 3.98 3.54
CA PHE A 104 2.71 3.27 2.42
C PHE A 104 2.03 3.72 1.12
N LEU A 105 2.81 4.26 0.19
CA LEU A 105 2.31 4.57 -1.14
C LEU A 105 2.02 3.27 -1.89
N ILE A 106 0.82 3.16 -2.43
CA ILE A 106 0.39 2.01 -3.24
C ILE A 106 0.00 2.43 -4.65
N LEU A 107 0.24 1.54 -5.60
CA LEU A 107 -0.06 1.70 -7.02
C LEU A 107 -0.79 0.47 -7.55
N LEU A 108 -1.86 0.70 -8.30
CA LEU A 108 -2.58 -0.31 -9.07
C LEU A 108 -2.38 -0.04 -10.56
N ASP A 109 -1.87 -1.02 -11.28
CA ASP A 109 -1.76 -1.01 -12.74
C ASP A 109 -2.91 -1.84 -13.34
N LEU A 110 -3.83 -1.19 -14.05
CA LEU A 110 -4.97 -1.86 -14.68
C LEU A 110 -4.57 -2.84 -15.79
N GLU A 111 -3.35 -2.78 -16.31
CA GLU A 111 -2.87 -3.72 -17.32
C GLU A 111 -2.41 -5.05 -16.71
N THR A 112 -2.05 -5.07 -15.41
CA THR A 112 -1.49 -6.26 -14.74
C THR A 112 -2.45 -6.90 -13.74
N ILE A 113 -3.65 -6.35 -13.53
CA ILE A 113 -4.64 -6.96 -12.63
C ILE A 113 -5.13 -8.31 -13.14
N SER A 114 -5.45 -9.21 -12.20
CA SER A 114 -5.97 -10.55 -12.51
C SER A 114 -7.33 -10.49 -13.20
N ASP A 115 -7.69 -11.54 -13.94
CA ASP A 115 -9.01 -11.61 -14.58
C ASP A 115 -10.15 -11.71 -13.57
N GLN A 116 -9.89 -12.25 -12.37
CA GLN A 116 -10.83 -12.23 -11.25
C GLN A 116 -11.10 -10.79 -10.79
N THR A 117 -10.04 -10.01 -10.57
CA THR A 117 -10.12 -8.57 -10.25
C THR A 117 -10.88 -7.83 -11.37
N LYS A 118 -10.54 -8.08 -12.63
CA LYS A 118 -11.26 -7.48 -13.78
C LYS A 118 -12.76 -7.83 -13.74
N ALA A 119 -13.13 -9.07 -13.45
CA ALA A 119 -14.52 -9.49 -13.38
C ALA A 119 -15.30 -8.82 -12.23
N LEU A 120 -14.63 -8.55 -11.10
CA LEU A 120 -15.20 -7.85 -9.94
C LEU A 120 -15.45 -6.36 -10.21
N PHE A 121 -14.60 -5.70 -11.00
CA PHE A 121 -14.59 -4.24 -11.15
C PHE A 121 -15.04 -3.72 -12.53
N LEU A 122 -14.87 -4.51 -13.59
CA LEU A 122 -15.11 -4.09 -14.98
C LEU A 122 -16.39 -4.68 -15.59
N LYS A 123 -17.11 -5.56 -14.87
CA LYS A 123 -18.47 -6.01 -15.25
C LYS A 123 -19.57 -5.10 -14.70
#